data_AF-A0A9P4IHQ6-F1
#
_entry.id   AF-A0A9P4IHQ6-F1
#
_cell.length_a   1.000
_cell.length_b   1.000
_cell.length_c   1.000
_cell.angle_alpha   90.00
_cell.angle_beta   90.00
_cell.angle_gamma   90.00
#
_symmetry.space_group_name_H-M   'P 1'
#
loop_
_entity.id
_entity.type
_entity.pdbx_description
1 polymer ?
#
loop_
_entity_poly.entity_id
_entity_poly.type
_entity_poly.pdbx_seq_one_letter_code
_entity_poly.pdbx_strand_id
1 'polypeptide(L)'
;MSGPEKWDEDRAILMETLSDILLFYYINRKIGISATDEFTVAVGRFKNQGRHTLALDFAAQIYLDIRHIFRGESGQAWVDFRQYARNAKASLEQNFELHEKLRIENWPRQNDEALRVILSKVGRLVEVDTMQREKAKLMPENDLPLHPPTIPHSFLIGHPWLCGSLLFGMKLDMQYTGTGFLNAWGSAKYTAQLYNAALKEKFLEKGWQDMNLALAFYGDTAMFAGSKPNDVEEYFKRFCLSMGYSAQNFARGGRRPHSRPIESQQGPRGGIEGTTISPVANELRFGYTSFEDIGRSVPDIKRVLEKCLKENDDFDTANTDPNALRERTQKQKTNTTPDAPMLICESLISEEVALTFDHFRLHRSCWLLLRTIKKHIDSEVKRIYGPGYMETENQLPFIVGYIFMTAVNTKKLGKLLLPKKEDVVSSMLLKEAHG
;
A
#
# COMPACT_ATOMS: atom_id res chain seq x y z
N MET A 1 -22.77 30.26 -22.35
CA MET A 1 -22.02 29.95 -23.58
C MET A 1 -23.00 29.39 -24.58
N SER A 2 -23.07 29.99 -25.77
CA SER A 2 -23.87 29.48 -26.87
C SER A 2 -23.26 28.20 -27.44
N GLY A 3 -24.04 27.43 -28.22
CA GLY A 3 -23.53 26.23 -28.90
C GLY A 3 -22.31 26.50 -29.80
N PRO A 4 -22.32 27.54 -30.65
CA PRO A 4 -21.16 27.91 -31.46
C PRO A 4 -19.92 28.30 -30.64
N GLU A 5 -20.10 29.08 -29.57
CA GLU A 5 -18.98 29.46 -28.69
C GLU A 5 -18.35 28.23 -28.02
N LYS A 6 -19.17 27.28 -27.57
CA LYS A 6 -18.68 26.03 -26.98
C LYS A 6 -17.91 25.20 -28.02
N TRP A 7 -18.44 25.10 -29.24
CA TRP A 7 -17.78 24.38 -30.33
C TRP A 7 -16.39 24.96 -30.65
N ASP A 8 -16.28 26.29 -30.71
CA ASP A 8 -15.01 26.95 -30.96
C ASP A 8 -14.01 26.75 -29.81
N GLU A 9 -14.49 26.80 -28.55
CA GLU A 9 -13.68 26.49 -27.35
C GLU A 9 -13.18 25.02 -27.39
N ASP A 10 -14.07 24.05 -27.60
CA ASP A 10 -13.76 22.62 -27.63
C ASP A 10 -12.77 22.29 -28.74
N ARG A 11 -12.97 22.88 -29.91
CA ARG A 11 -12.06 22.73 -31.05
C ARG A 11 -10.67 23.26 -30.71
N ALA A 12 -10.57 24.43 -30.07
CA ALA A 12 -9.29 24.99 -29.66
C ALA A 12 -8.58 24.07 -28.65
N ILE A 13 -9.29 23.62 -27.61
CA ILE A 13 -8.75 22.73 -26.57
C ILE A 13 -8.20 21.43 -27.18
N LEU A 14 -8.96 20.78 -28.07
CA LEU A 14 -8.53 19.53 -28.69
C LEU A 14 -7.35 19.75 -29.63
N MET A 15 -7.37 20.80 -30.46
CA MET A 15 -6.29 21.08 -31.39
C MET A 15 -4.96 21.41 -30.69
N GLU A 16 -5.02 22.10 -29.55
CA GLU A 16 -3.84 22.36 -28.71
C GLU A 16 -3.29 21.08 -28.09
N THR A 17 -4.15 20.18 -27.60
CA THR A 17 -3.74 19.05 -26.77
C THR A 17 -3.38 17.78 -27.57
N LEU A 18 -4.06 17.52 -28.69
CA LEU A 18 -3.91 16.26 -29.44
C LEU A 18 -2.49 16.00 -29.94
N SER A 19 -1.79 17.06 -30.35
CA SER A 19 -0.40 16.94 -30.82
C SER A 19 0.55 16.50 -29.71
N ASP A 20 0.38 17.07 -28.51
CA ASP A 20 1.18 16.70 -27.33
C ASP A 20 0.80 15.32 -26.78
N ILE A 21 -0.47 14.92 -26.87
CA ILE A 21 -0.92 13.55 -26.56
C ILE A 21 -0.23 12.52 -27.47
N LEU A 22 -0.18 12.79 -28.78
CA LEU A 22 0.49 11.90 -29.73
C LEU A 22 1.99 11.79 -29.46
N LEU A 23 2.62 12.92 -29.13
CA LEU A 23 4.02 12.95 -28.73
C LEU A 23 4.25 12.14 -27.44
N PHE A 24 3.42 12.35 -26.42
CA PHE A 24 3.48 11.60 -25.16
C PHE A 24 3.31 10.11 -25.42
N TYR A 25 2.30 9.72 -26.21
CA TYR A 25 2.07 8.33 -26.57
C TYR A 25 3.28 7.70 -27.27
N TYR A 26 3.90 8.40 -28.22
CA TYR A 26 5.11 7.95 -28.91
C TYR A 26 6.29 7.75 -27.96
N ILE A 27 6.55 8.74 -27.09
CA ILE A 27 7.61 8.66 -26.07
C ILE A 27 7.32 7.50 -25.11
N ASN A 28 6.07 7.37 -24.67
CA ASN A 28 5.67 6.37 -23.70
C ASN A 28 5.86 4.94 -24.22
N ARG A 29 5.70 4.68 -25.52
CA ARG A 29 6.01 3.36 -26.12
C ARG A 29 7.46 2.92 -25.91
N LYS A 30 8.40 3.86 -25.75
CA LYS A 30 9.81 3.56 -25.47
C LYS A 30 10.09 3.45 -23.98
N ILE A 31 9.38 4.24 -23.16
CA ILE A 31 9.67 4.43 -21.74
C ILE A 31 8.89 3.46 -20.84
N GLY A 32 7.69 3.04 -21.26
CA GLY A 32 6.87 2.04 -20.57
C GLY A 32 6.18 2.56 -19.30
N ILE A 33 5.68 3.80 -19.30
CA ILE A 33 4.93 4.39 -18.18
C ILE A 33 3.51 3.78 -18.16
N SER A 34 3.19 3.10 -17.05
CA SER A 34 1.85 2.60 -16.70
C SER A 34 0.89 3.74 -16.33
N ALA A 35 -0.41 3.46 -16.23
CA ALA A 35 -1.46 4.42 -15.89
C ALA A 35 -1.65 5.56 -16.89
N THR A 36 -1.60 5.24 -18.19
CA THR A 36 -2.02 6.19 -19.22
C THR A 36 -3.54 6.22 -19.30
N ASP A 37 -4.15 7.41 -19.34
CA ASP A 37 -5.60 7.56 -19.43
C ASP A 37 -6.17 7.06 -20.78
N GLU A 38 -7.45 6.69 -20.81
CA GLU A 38 -8.06 6.09 -22.00
C GLU A 38 -8.15 7.07 -23.18
N PHE A 39 -8.22 8.39 -22.96
CA PHE A 39 -8.21 9.35 -24.06
C PHE A 39 -6.84 9.37 -24.76
N THR A 40 -5.75 9.45 -24.00
CA THR A 40 -4.39 9.33 -24.53
C THR A 40 -4.19 8.01 -25.29
N VAL A 41 -4.67 6.89 -24.72
CA VAL A 41 -4.60 5.57 -25.38
C VAL A 41 -5.41 5.54 -26.68
N ALA A 42 -6.64 6.06 -26.66
CA ALA A 42 -7.54 6.08 -27.82
C ALA A 42 -6.97 6.92 -28.97
N VAL A 43 -6.38 8.09 -28.67
CA VAL A 43 -5.70 8.94 -29.65
C VAL A 43 -4.50 8.20 -30.27
N GLY A 44 -3.70 7.50 -29.46
CA GLY A 44 -2.60 6.66 -29.95
C GLY A 44 -3.08 5.52 -30.86
N ARG A 45 -4.17 4.84 -30.50
CA ARG A 45 -4.80 3.79 -31.34
C ARG A 45 -5.31 4.37 -32.66
N PHE A 46 -5.98 5.53 -32.63
CA PHE A 46 -6.46 6.22 -33.81
C PHE A 46 -5.32 6.53 -34.79
N LYS A 47 -4.20 7.07 -34.29
CA LYS A 47 -3.02 7.35 -35.12
C LYS A 47 -2.43 6.09 -35.76
N ASN A 48 -2.34 4.99 -35.03
CA ASN A 48 -1.75 3.75 -35.53
C ASN A 48 -2.65 3.01 -36.53
N GLN A 49 -3.97 3.02 -36.30
CA GLN A 49 -4.92 2.23 -37.07
C GLN A 49 -5.59 3.02 -38.20
N GLY A 50 -5.55 4.35 -38.14
CA GLY A 50 -6.25 5.23 -39.07
C GLY A 50 -7.78 5.10 -39.02
N ARG A 51 -8.31 4.49 -37.96
CA ARG A 51 -9.74 4.22 -37.79
C ARG A 51 -10.30 4.94 -36.60
N HIS A 52 -11.27 5.79 -36.88
CA HIS A 52 -12.11 6.46 -35.90
C HIS A 52 -13.04 5.43 -35.20
N THR A 53 -13.40 5.70 -33.94
CA THR A 53 -14.29 4.84 -33.15
C THR A 53 -15.18 5.69 -32.25
N LEU A 54 -16.37 5.20 -31.92
CA LEU A 54 -17.25 5.85 -30.93
C LEU A 54 -16.60 5.96 -29.54
N ALA A 55 -15.69 5.03 -29.18
CA ALA A 55 -14.94 5.10 -27.93
C ALA A 55 -14.00 6.30 -27.89
N LEU A 56 -13.39 6.67 -29.04
CA LEU A 56 -12.57 7.87 -29.14
C LEU A 56 -13.42 9.13 -28.97
N ASP A 57 -14.59 9.20 -29.61
CA ASP A 57 -15.51 10.34 -29.46
C ASP A 57 -15.95 10.50 -28.01
N PHE A 58 -16.31 9.38 -27.37
CA PHE A 58 -16.72 9.37 -25.98
C PHE A 58 -15.59 9.80 -25.03
N ALA A 59 -14.37 9.30 -25.24
CA ALA A 59 -13.21 9.73 -24.47
C ALA A 59 -12.88 11.21 -24.69
N ALA A 60 -12.98 11.72 -25.93
CA ALA A 60 -12.80 13.13 -26.23
C ALA A 60 -13.84 13.99 -25.50
N GLN A 61 -15.11 13.57 -25.48
CA GLN A 61 -16.16 14.25 -24.75
C GLN A 61 -15.90 14.26 -23.24
N ILE A 62 -15.50 13.13 -22.64
CA ILE A 62 -15.14 13.07 -21.23
C ILE A 62 -13.96 14.01 -20.92
N TYR A 63 -12.94 14.04 -21.77
CA TYR A 63 -11.81 14.94 -21.60
C TYR A 63 -12.25 16.41 -21.61
N LEU A 64 -13.11 16.80 -22.57
CA LEU A 64 -13.67 18.15 -22.64
C LEU A 64 -14.54 18.48 -21.42
N ASP A 65 -15.38 17.55 -20.98
CA ASP A 65 -16.22 17.74 -19.79
C ASP A 65 -15.38 17.93 -18.53
N ILE A 66 -14.31 17.15 -18.35
CA ILE A 66 -13.32 17.35 -17.27
C ILE A 66 -12.72 18.75 -17.39
N ARG A 67 -12.27 19.18 -18.58
CA ARG A 67 -11.71 20.53 -18.81
C ARG A 67 -12.71 21.64 -18.47
N HIS A 68 -13.98 21.47 -18.82
CA HIS A 68 -15.03 22.43 -18.51
C HIS A 68 -15.49 22.44 -17.05
N ILE A 69 -15.34 21.34 -16.32
CA ILE A 69 -15.60 21.28 -14.88
C ILE A 69 -14.46 21.97 -14.14
N PHE A 70 -13.21 21.65 -14.46
CA PHE A 70 -12.04 22.22 -13.80
C PHE A 70 -11.78 23.68 -14.21
N ARG A 71 -12.14 24.10 -15.43
CA ARG A 71 -11.87 25.45 -15.97
C ARG A 71 -10.45 25.93 -15.66
N GLY A 72 -10.32 27.02 -14.90
CA GLY A 72 -9.04 27.61 -14.51
C GLY A 72 -8.24 26.80 -13.49
N GLU A 73 -8.83 25.76 -12.90
CA GLU A 73 -8.22 24.89 -11.90
C GLU A 73 -7.64 23.60 -12.51
N SER A 74 -7.51 23.51 -13.84
CA SER A 74 -6.99 22.29 -14.49
C SER A 74 -5.61 21.87 -14.00
N GLY A 75 -4.82 22.82 -13.49
CA GLY A 75 -3.51 22.57 -12.90
C GLY A 75 -3.52 21.89 -11.53
N GLN A 76 -4.66 21.83 -10.82
CA GLN A 76 -4.75 21.25 -9.49
C GLN A 76 -4.42 19.75 -9.50
N ALA A 77 -4.90 19.01 -10.49
CA ALA A 77 -4.59 17.59 -10.65
C ALA A 77 -3.08 17.33 -10.77
N TRP A 78 -2.35 18.23 -11.44
CA TRP A 78 -0.88 18.18 -11.49
C TRP A 78 -0.24 18.45 -10.13
N VAL A 79 -0.74 19.44 -9.39
CA VAL A 79 -0.25 19.74 -8.02
C VAL A 79 -0.39 18.52 -7.12
N ASP A 80 -1.55 17.87 -7.12
CA ASP A 80 -1.84 16.71 -6.29
C ASP A 80 -0.95 15.51 -6.68
N PHE A 81 -0.85 15.22 -7.99
CA PHE A 81 0.03 14.17 -8.49
C PHE A 81 1.50 14.42 -8.12
N ARG A 82 2.00 15.63 -8.37
CA ARG A 82 3.38 16.03 -8.07
C ARG A 82 3.68 15.95 -6.59
N GLN A 83 2.77 16.39 -5.74
CA GLN A 83 2.95 16.35 -4.29
C GLN A 83 3.04 14.92 -3.78
N TYR A 84 2.10 14.05 -4.19
CA TYR A 84 2.13 12.65 -3.82
C TYR A 84 3.39 11.95 -4.32
N ALA A 85 3.75 12.14 -5.60
CA ALA A 85 4.94 11.55 -6.21
C ALA A 85 6.24 11.93 -5.49
N ARG A 86 6.36 13.19 -5.05
CA ARG A 86 7.52 13.66 -4.27
C ARG A 86 7.57 13.05 -2.88
N ASN A 87 6.42 12.94 -2.21
CA ASN A 87 6.34 12.30 -0.90
C ASN A 87 6.71 10.80 -0.99
N ALA A 88 6.19 10.12 -2.01
CA ALA A 88 6.53 8.72 -2.30
C ALA A 88 8.04 8.55 -2.53
N LYS A 89 8.64 9.40 -3.39
CA LYS A 89 10.08 9.42 -3.61
C LYS A 89 10.87 9.62 -2.30
N ALA A 90 10.54 10.65 -1.52
CA ALA A 90 11.23 10.93 -0.27
C ALA A 90 11.14 9.77 0.72
N SER A 91 9.98 9.11 0.82
CA SER A 91 9.83 7.95 1.70
C SER A 91 10.65 6.75 1.24
N LEU A 92 10.73 6.49 -0.07
CA LEU A 92 11.57 5.44 -0.64
C LEU A 92 13.06 5.73 -0.46
N GLU A 93 13.50 6.97 -0.67
CA GLU A 93 14.90 7.38 -0.47
C GLU A 93 15.35 7.20 0.99
N GLN A 94 14.53 7.64 1.95
CA GLN A 94 14.79 7.40 3.38
C GLN A 94 14.84 5.90 3.71
N ASN A 95 14.03 5.09 3.03
CA ASN A 95 14.06 3.64 3.18
C ASN A 95 15.37 3.06 2.64
N PHE A 96 15.81 3.48 1.45
CA PHE A 96 17.09 3.06 0.88
C PHE A 96 18.29 3.44 1.77
N GLU A 97 18.26 4.62 2.37
CA GLU A 97 19.28 5.06 3.33
C GLU A 97 19.35 4.14 4.56
N LEU A 98 18.19 3.84 5.18
CA LEU A 98 18.14 2.94 6.33
C LEU A 98 18.68 1.53 6.00
N HIS A 99 18.43 1.06 4.77
CA HIS A 99 18.77 -0.29 4.33
C HIS A 99 20.06 -0.38 3.51
N GLU A 100 20.88 0.67 3.44
CA GLU A 100 22.12 0.67 2.67
C GLU A 100 22.99 -0.55 3.05
N LYS A 101 23.14 -0.78 4.36
CA LYS A 101 23.99 -1.83 4.94
C LYS A 101 23.22 -2.98 5.60
N LEU A 102 21.89 -2.88 5.65
CA LEU A 102 21.02 -3.84 6.33
C LEU A 102 20.23 -4.65 5.30
N ARG A 103 20.36 -5.98 5.32
CA ARG A 103 19.70 -6.89 4.37
C ARG A 103 19.17 -8.15 5.04
N ILE A 104 18.07 -8.65 4.50
CA ILE A 104 17.42 -9.91 4.87
C ILE A 104 17.37 -10.83 3.64
N GLU A 105 17.34 -12.15 3.86
CA GLU A 105 17.26 -13.12 2.78
C GLU A 105 15.91 -13.05 2.03
N ASN A 106 14.83 -12.80 2.76
CA ASN A 106 13.46 -12.74 2.22
C ASN A 106 13.17 -11.48 1.39
N TRP A 107 14.11 -10.53 1.32
CA TRP A 107 14.05 -9.37 0.43
C TRP A 107 15.37 -9.21 -0.31
N PRO A 108 15.59 -10.02 -1.38
CA PRO A 108 16.81 -9.94 -2.16
C PRO A 108 16.88 -8.62 -2.94
N ARG A 109 18.09 -8.20 -3.34
CA ARG A 109 18.32 -6.90 -4.02
C ARG A 109 17.50 -6.72 -5.29
N GLN A 110 17.12 -7.81 -5.94
CA GLN A 110 16.25 -7.80 -7.11
C GLN A 110 14.89 -7.16 -6.79
N ASN A 111 14.38 -7.31 -5.57
CA ASN A 111 13.12 -6.70 -5.15
C ASN A 111 13.25 -5.17 -4.97
N ASP A 112 14.47 -4.65 -4.75
CA ASP A 112 14.71 -3.20 -4.75
C ASP A 112 14.44 -2.59 -6.15
N GLU A 113 14.48 -3.39 -7.21
CA GLU A 113 14.16 -2.91 -8.56
C GLU A 113 12.71 -2.43 -8.66
N ALA A 114 11.77 -3.10 -7.97
CA ALA A 114 10.38 -2.64 -7.92
C ALA A 114 10.28 -1.22 -7.33
N LEU A 115 11.05 -0.92 -6.29
CA LEU A 115 11.11 0.42 -5.70
C LEU A 115 11.79 1.42 -6.64
N ARG A 116 12.81 0.99 -7.39
CA ARG A 116 13.50 1.83 -8.40
C ARG A 116 12.62 2.16 -9.60
N VAL A 117 11.70 1.27 -9.99
CA VAL A 117 10.70 1.57 -11.03
C VAL A 117 9.85 2.77 -10.63
N ILE A 118 9.40 2.84 -9.37
CA ILE A 118 8.65 3.98 -8.84
C ILE A 118 9.50 5.25 -8.88
N LEU A 119 10.73 5.21 -8.38
CA LEU A 119 11.66 6.36 -8.40
C LEU A 119 11.93 6.85 -9.83
N SER A 120 12.12 5.92 -10.78
CA SER A 120 12.33 6.23 -12.20
C SER A 120 11.11 6.93 -12.81
N LYS A 121 9.89 6.48 -12.46
CA LYS A 121 8.63 7.12 -12.89
C LYS A 121 8.54 8.55 -12.36
N VAL A 122 8.84 8.79 -11.09
CA VAL A 122 8.88 10.15 -10.50
C VAL A 122 9.95 11.00 -11.19
N GLY A 123 11.16 10.49 -11.37
CA GLY A 123 12.25 11.22 -12.02
C GLY A 123 11.91 11.66 -13.45
N ARG A 124 11.25 10.77 -14.22
CA ARG A 124 10.87 11.02 -15.62
C ARG A 124 9.66 11.95 -15.78
N LEU A 125 8.70 11.93 -14.86
CA LEU A 125 7.44 12.68 -15.00
C LEU A 125 7.41 13.99 -14.22
N VAL A 126 8.11 14.04 -13.07
CA VAL A 126 7.93 15.10 -12.07
C VAL A 126 9.18 15.94 -11.86
N GLU A 127 10.35 15.31 -11.91
CA GLU A 127 11.63 16.02 -11.70
C GLU A 127 12.18 16.58 -13.01
N VAL A 128 12.09 15.77 -14.06
CA VAL A 128 12.46 16.15 -15.41
C VAL A 128 11.18 16.29 -16.23
N ASP A 129 11.03 17.43 -16.91
CA ASP A 129 10.00 17.59 -17.93
C ASP A 129 10.40 16.81 -19.18
N THR A 130 10.21 15.49 -19.13
CA THR A 130 10.59 14.58 -20.23
C THR A 130 9.87 14.94 -21.51
N MET A 131 8.61 15.38 -21.42
CA MET A 131 7.84 15.83 -22.58
C MET A 131 8.53 17.00 -23.28
N GLN A 132 8.83 18.06 -22.53
CA GLN A 132 9.50 19.22 -23.11
C GLN A 132 10.90 18.90 -23.61
N ARG A 133 11.65 18.05 -22.88
CA ARG A 133 13.00 17.63 -23.26
C ARG A 133 12.99 16.86 -24.57
N GLU A 134 12.07 15.92 -24.77
CA GLU A 134 11.97 15.14 -26.00
C GLU A 134 11.41 15.99 -27.16
N LYS A 135 10.45 16.88 -26.89
CA LYS A 135 9.97 17.86 -27.88
C LYS A 135 11.11 18.73 -28.41
N ALA A 136 11.97 19.22 -27.53
CA ALA A 136 13.14 20.02 -27.89
C ALA A 136 14.18 19.28 -28.73
N LYS A 137 14.22 17.95 -28.69
CA LYS A 137 15.09 17.13 -29.55
C LYS A 137 14.44 16.86 -30.91
N LEU A 138 13.17 16.47 -30.91
CA LEU A 138 12.46 16.04 -32.12
C LEU A 138 12.12 17.20 -33.06
N MET A 139 11.85 18.40 -32.55
CA MET A 139 11.48 19.55 -33.41
C MET A 139 12.61 19.97 -34.36
N PRO A 140 13.86 20.21 -33.89
CA PRO A 140 14.98 20.50 -34.78
C PRO A 140 15.29 19.38 -35.78
N GLU A 141 15.15 18.11 -35.38
CA GLU A 141 15.38 16.95 -36.28
C GLU A 141 14.39 16.90 -37.46
N ASN A 142 13.26 17.60 -37.38
CA ASN A 142 12.22 17.62 -38.40
C ASN A 142 12.01 19.03 -39.00
N ASP A 143 12.99 19.93 -38.87
CA ASP A 143 12.93 21.32 -39.37
C ASP A 143 11.71 22.13 -38.86
N LEU A 144 11.21 21.79 -37.67
CA LEU A 144 10.08 22.48 -37.05
C LEU A 144 10.57 23.52 -36.02
N PRO A 145 9.95 24.72 -35.97
CA PRO A 145 10.32 25.73 -34.99
C PRO A 145 10.00 25.24 -33.57
N LEU A 146 11.00 25.33 -32.69
CA LEU A 146 10.82 25.04 -31.27
C LEU A 146 10.32 26.29 -30.55
N HIS A 147 9.08 26.23 -30.07
CA HIS A 147 8.56 27.21 -29.11
C HIS A 147 8.58 26.57 -27.72
N PRO A 148 9.59 26.87 -26.88
CA PRO A 148 9.59 26.35 -25.52
C PRO A 148 8.37 26.93 -24.77
N PRO A 149 7.61 26.11 -24.03
CA PRO A 149 6.50 26.58 -23.25
C PRO A 149 7.03 27.51 -22.15
N THR A 150 6.30 28.58 -21.90
CA THR A 150 6.62 29.55 -20.83
C THR A 150 6.57 28.89 -19.44
N ILE A 151 5.85 27.78 -19.31
CA ILE A 151 5.61 27.08 -18.04
C ILE A 151 6.13 25.63 -18.15
N PRO A 152 7.06 25.20 -17.28
CA PRO A 152 7.49 23.80 -17.20
C PRO A 152 6.32 22.85 -16.90
N HIS A 153 6.34 21.67 -17.51
CA HIS A 153 5.31 20.62 -17.40
C HIS A 153 3.93 21.06 -17.89
N SER A 154 3.86 22.01 -18.84
CA SER A 154 2.60 22.56 -19.38
C SER A 154 1.65 21.46 -19.88
N PHE A 155 2.19 20.38 -20.47
CA PHE A 155 1.40 19.23 -20.90
C PHE A 155 0.61 18.59 -19.76
N LEU A 156 1.28 18.26 -18.65
CA LEU A 156 0.63 17.63 -17.49
C LEU A 156 -0.29 18.60 -16.77
N ILE A 157 0.07 19.88 -16.66
CA ILE A 157 -0.79 20.96 -16.15
C ILE A 157 -2.08 21.09 -16.98
N GLY A 158 -1.99 20.89 -18.29
CA GLY A 158 -3.12 20.94 -19.21
C GLY A 158 -3.96 19.65 -19.24
N HIS A 159 -3.48 18.55 -18.65
CA HIS A 159 -4.06 17.22 -18.82
C HIS A 159 -4.48 16.58 -17.47
N PRO A 160 -5.54 17.09 -16.82
CA PRO A 160 -5.95 16.64 -15.50
C PRO A 160 -6.32 15.15 -15.43
N TRP A 161 -6.94 14.60 -16.49
CA TRP A 161 -7.28 13.16 -16.52
C TRP A 161 -6.03 12.26 -16.45
N LEU A 162 -5.00 12.54 -17.25
CA LEU A 162 -3.72 11.83 -17.21
C LEU A 162 -3.08 11.96 -15.83
N CYS A 163 -3.08 13.16 -15.22
CA CYS A 163 -2.55 13.35 -13.88
C CYS A 163 -3.29 12.50 -12.83
N GLY A 164 -4.62 12.46 -12.87
CA GLY A 164 -5.43 11.62 -11.98
C GLY A 164 -5.13 10.12 -12.17
N SER A 165 -5.00 9.67 -13.42
CA SER A 165 -4.63 8.29 -13.76
C SER A 165 -3.24 7.94 -13.20
N LEU A 166 -2.23 8.79 -13.46
CA LEU A 166 -0.87 8.61 -12.96
C LEU A 166 -0.79 8.61 -11.44
N LEU A 167 -1.56 9.48 -10.77
CA LEU A 167 -1.67 9.52 -9.31
C LEU A 167 -2.23 8.21 -8.76
N PHE A 168 -3.33 7.72 -9.32
CA PHE A 168 -3.93 6.45 -8.91
C PHE A 168 -2.97 5.27 -9.10
N GLY A 169 -2.30 5.19 -10.26
CA GLY A 169 -1.28 4.18 -10.52
C GLY A 169 -0.10 4.24 -9.53
N MET A 170 0.39 5.44 -9.20
CA MET A 170 1.48 5.62 -8.23
C MET A 170 1.08 5.15 -6.82
N LYS A 171 -0.17 5.40 -6.41
CA LYS A 171 -0.70 4.93 -5.13
C LYS A 171 -0.75 3.40 -5.06
N LEU A 172 -1.25 2.76 -6.11
CA LEU A 172 -1.26 1.30 -6.23
C LEU A 172 0.15 0.71 -6.18
N ASP A 173 1.10 1.31 -6.91
CA ASP A 173 2.50 0.88 -6.94
C ASP A 173 3.16 0.98 -5.54
N MET A 174 2.91 2.07 -4.81
CA MET A 174 3.39 2.26 -3.44
C MET A 174 2.77 1.26 -2.46
N GLN A 175 1.46 0.99 -2.54
CA GLN A 175 0.80 0.02 -1.67
C GLN A 175 1.27 -1.41 -1.95
N TYR A 176 1.37 -1.81 -3.23
CA TYR A 176 1.85 -3.13 -3.64
C TYR A 176 3.25 -3.41 -3.11
N THR A 177 4.19 -2.49 -3.38
CA THR A 177 5.58 -2.65 -2.93
C THR A 177 5.71 -2.54 -1.41
N GLY A 178 4.96 -1.63 -0.79
CA GLY A 178 4.96 -1.42 0.65
C GLY A 178 4.45 -2.61 1.45
N THR A 179 3.33 -3.23 1.04
CA THR A 179 2.80 -4.44 1.69
C THR A 179 3.77 -5.62 1.56
N GLY A 180 4.34 -5.83 0.37
CA GLY A 180 5.39 -6.83 0.15
C GLY A 180 6.59 -6.61 1.06
N PHE A 181 7.02 -5.35 1.20
CA PHE A 181 8.13 -4.96 2.08
C PHE A 181 7.84 -5.28 3.55
N LEU A 182 6.66 -4.90 4.07
CA LEU A 182 6.28 -5.20 5.45
C LEU A 182 6.26 -6.70 5.75
N ASN A 183 5.74 -7.51 4.82
CA ASN A 183 5.70 -8.97 4.98
C ASN A 183 7.10 -9.57 5.03
N ALA A 184 8.01 -9.14 4.16
CA ALA A 184 9.37 -9.69 4.11
C ALA A 184 10.18 -9.35 5.36
N TRP A 185 10.05 -8.13 5.87
CA TRP A 185 10.84 -7.65 7.02
C TRP A 185 10.28 -8.03 8.38
N GLY A 186 8.97 -8.31 8.49
CA GLY A 186 8.32 -8.70 9.76
C GLY A 186 8.27 -7.61 10.84
N SER A 187 9.04 -6.54 10.69
CA SER A 187 9.13 -5.35 11.55
C SER A 187 7.78 -4.85 12.05
N ALA A 188 6.85 -4.48 11.16
CA ALA A 188 5.54 -3.97 11.53
C ALA A 188 4.71 -4.99 12.29
N LYS A 189 4.63 -6.23 11.78
CA LYS A 189 3.84 -7.30 12.39
C LYS A 189 4.31 -7.61 13.81
N TYR A 190 5.60 -7.87 14.00
CA TYR A 190 6.11 -8.25 15.32
C TYR A 190 6.10 -7.08 16.30
N THR A 191 6.33 -5.86 15.82
CA THR A 191 6.19 -4.65 16.66
C THR A 191 4.73 -4.44 17.05
N ALA A 192 3.76 -4.71 16.18
CA ALA A 192 2.34 -4.64 16.50
C ALA A 192 1.96 -5.62 17.63
N GLN A 193 2.54 -6.82 17.63
CA GLN A 193 2.35 -7.79 18.70
C GLN A 193 2.93 -7.32 20.03
N LEU A 194 4.14 -6.76 20.02
CA LEU A 194 4.75 -6.17 21.21
C LEU A 194 3.94 -4.98 21.73
N TYR A 195 3.50 -4.09 20.84
CA TYR A 195 2.67 -2.93 21.16
C TYR A 195 1.34 -3.35 21.79
N ASN A 196 0.67 -4.38 21.25
CA ASN A 196 -0.53 -4.95 21.88
C ASN A 196 -0.25 -5.48 23.29
N ALA A 197 0.83 -6.25 23.47
CA ALA A 197 1.19 -6.75 24.78
C ALA A 197 1.44 -5.61 25.77
N ALA A 198 2.19 -4.58 25.35
CA ALA A 198 2.47 -3.41 26.18
C ALA A 198 1.20 -2.63 26.59
N LEU A 199 0.22 -2.50 25.69
CA LEU A 199 -1.09 -1.92 26.03
C LEU A 199 -1.87 -2.77 27.02
N LYS A 200 -1.93 -4.08 26.80
CA LYS A 200 -2.73 -5.01 27.63
C LYS A 200 -2.17 -5.15 29.04
N GLU A 201 -0.86 -5.17 29.15
CA GLU A 201 -0.14 -5.20 30.43
C GLU A 201 -0.02 -3.79 31.06
N LYS A 202 -0.64 -2.76 30.46
CA LYS A 202 -0.74 -1.38 30.95
C LYS A 202 0.62 -0.67 31.11
N PHE A 203 1.57 -0.94 30.23
CA PHE A 203 2.85 -0.22 30.16
C PHE A 203 2.78 1.03 29.28
N LEU A 204 1.74 1.19 28.48
CA LEU A 204 1.57 2.35 27.62
C LEU A 204 0.32 3.13 28.03
N GLU A 205 0.50 4.43 28.27
CA GLU A 205 -0.59 5.36 28.55
C GLU A 205 -1.15 5.99 27.26
N LYS A 206 -0.33 6.08 26.21
CA LYS A 206 -0.69 6.69 24.92
C LYS A 206 -0.63 5.66 23.80
N GLY A 207 -1.60 5.75 22.90
CA GLY A 207 -1.63 4.95 21.68
C GLY A 207 -0.67 5.49 20.61
N TRP A 208 -0.06 4.59 19.84
CA TRP A 208 0.70 4.92 18.64
C TRP A 208 -0.24 4.97 17.43
N GLN A 209 -0.49 6.18 16.92
CA GLN A 209 -1.48 6.44 15.87
C GLN A 209 -1.23 5.62 14.59
N ASP A 210 -0.01 5.65 14.04
CA ASP A 210 0.31 4.91 12.80
C ASP A 210 0.13 3.39 12.98
N MET A 211 0.52 2.85 14.14
CA MET A 211 0.33 1.43 14.44
C MET A 211 -1.16 1.09 14.65
N ASN A 212 -1.94 1.98 15.26
CA ASN A 212 -3.38 1.79 15.39
C ASN A 212 -4.07 1.79 14.02
N LEU A 213 -3.66 2.65 13.08
CA LEU A 213 -4.14 2.63 11.70
C LEU A 213 -3.76 1.32 11.01
N ALA A 214 -2.52 0.87 11.13
CA ALA A 214 -2.10 -0.42 10.59
C ALA A 214 -2.95 -1.58 11.14
N LEU A 215 -3.19 -1.61 12.46
CA LEU A 215 -4.06 -2.60 13.09
C LEU A 215 -5.50 -2.54 12.55
N ALA A 216 -6.03 -1.34 12.32
CA ALA A 216 -7.37 -1.14 11.77
C ALA A 216 -7.47 -1.64 10.31
N PHE A 217 -6.44 -1.39 9.49
CA PHE A 217 -6.45 -1.81 8.09
C PHE A 217 -6.33 -3.32 7.93
N TYR A 218 -5.29 -3.94 8.50
CA TYR A 218 -5.04 -5.37 8.23
C TYR A 218 -5.82 -6.31 9.16
N GLY A 219 -6.36 -5.77 10.25
CA GLY A 219 -7.12 -6.52 11.24
C GLY A 219 -6.29 -7.53 12.03
N ASP A 220 -6.97 -8.19 12.96
CA ASP A 220 -6.32 -9.06 13.93
C ASP A 220 -5.69 -10.30 13.26
N THR A 221 -6.40 -10.89 12.30
CA THR A 221 -5.98 -12.15 11.65
C THR A 221 -4.61 -12.02 11.00
N ALA A 222 -4.34 -10.91 10.29
CA ALA A 222 -3.05 -10.68 9.66
C ALA A 222 -1.95 -10.33 10.68
N MET A 223 -2.26 -9.47 11.65
CA MET A 223 -1.26 -8.93 12.58
C MET A 223 -0.89 -9.89 13.72
N PHE A 224 -1.84 -10.70 14.18
CA PHE A 224 -1.65 -11.62 15.32
C PHE A 224 -1.73 -13.10 14.95
N ALA A 225 -1.86 -13.46 13.67
CA ALA A 225 -2.14 -14.85 13.26
C ALA A 225 -3.39 -15.42 13.96
N GLY A 226 -4.48 -14.65 13.91
CA GLY A 226 -5.81 -14.95 14.46
C GLY A 226 -6.30 -13.84 15.38
N SER A 227 -7.05 -14.15 16.43
CA SER A 227 -7.58 -13.14 17.34
C SER A 227 -6.50 -12.43 18.18
N LYS A 228 -6.76 -11.18 18.54
CA LYS A 228 -5.89 -10.36 19.39
C LYS A 228 -5.62 -11.05 20.74
N PRO A 229 -4.35 -11.35 21.07
CA PRO A 229 -4.01 -12.04 22.31
C PRO A 229 -4.18 -11.11 23.52
N ASN A 230 -4.51 -11.68 24.68
CA ASN A 230 -4.80 -10.95 25.92
C ASN A 230 -3.98 -11.40 27.13
N ASP A 231 -3.07 -12.37 26.95
CA ASP A 231 -2.20 -12.83 28.02
C ASP A 231 -0.85 -13.31 27.49
N VAL A 232 0.12 -13.37 28.41
CA VAL A 232 1.52 -13.73 28.16
C VAL A 232 1.72 -15.05 27.40
N GLU A 233 0.93 -16.09 27.67
CA GLU A 233 1.09 -17.38 27.00
C GLU A 233 0.62 -17.29 25.54
N GLU A 234 -0.46 -16.56 25.31
CA GLU A 234 -1.00 -16.35 23.97
C GLU A 234 -0.14 -15.38 23.14
N TYR A 235 0.51 -14.37 23.76
CA TYR A 235 1.47 -13.50 23.05
C TYR A 235 2.58 -14.31 22.37
N PHE A 236 3.24 -15.18 23.13
CA PHE A 236 4.33 -16.01 22.62
C PHE A 236 3.84 -16.97 21.53
N LYS A 237 2.70 -17.63 21.75
CA LYS A 237 2.13 -18.55 20.79
C LYS A 237 1.77 -17.87 19.46
N ARG A 238 1.12 -16.71 19.50
CA ARG A 238 0.76 -15.93 18.29
C ARG A 238 2.00 -15.47 17.54
N PHE A 239 3.02 -15.02 18.25
CA PHE A 239 4.31 -14.69 17.67
C PHE A 239 4.94 -15.88 16.92
N CYS A 240 5.00 -17.05 17.55
CA CYS A 240 5.53 -18.26 16.91
C CYS A 240 4.74 -18.66 15.65
N LEU A 241 3.41 -18.56 15.67
CA LEU A 241 2.57 -18.82 14.49
C LEU A 241 2.85 -17.82 13.37
N SER A 242 3.04 -16.53 13.70
CA SER A 242 3.42 -15.50 12.74
C SER A 242 4.84 -15.64 12.20
N MET A 243 5.73 -16.37 12.88
CA MET A 243 7.05 -16.75 12.35
C MET A 243 7.01 -18.01 11.47
N GLY A 244 5.90 -18.74 11.46
CA GLY A 244 5.76 -19.97 10.67
C GLY A 244 6.00 -21.26 11.44
N TYR A 245 5.95 -21.25 12.77
CA TYR A 245 5.89 -22.50 13.54
C TYR A 245 4.49 -23.12 13.50
N SER A 246 4.44 -24.45 13.52
CA SER A 246 3.18 -25.20 13.51
C SER A 246 2.41 -25.05 14.83
N ALA A 247 1.08 -24.98 14.74
CA ALA A 247 0.18 -25.00 15.90
C ALA A 247 0.30 -26.31 16.71
N GLN A 248 0.78 -27.39 16.10
CA GLN A 248 1.03 -28.68 16.78
C GLN A 248 2.02 -28.56 17.93
N ASN A 249 2.95 -27.59 17.88
CA ASN A 249 3.89 -27.33 18.97
C ASN A 249 3.20 -26.93 20.28
N PHE A 250 1.93 -26.51 20.23
CA PHE A 250 1.17 -26.01 21.37
C PHE A 250 -0.03 -26.91 21.75
N ALA A 251 -0.21 -28.05 21.08
CA ALA A 251 -1.31 -28.98 21.36
C ALA A 251 -1.03 -29.80 22.65
N ARG A 252 -2.11 -30.21 23.36
CA ARG A 252 -2.00 -31.10 24.53
C ARG A 252 -1.36 -32.44 24.10
N GLY A 253 -0.24 -32.79 24.71
CA GLY A 253 0.54 -33.99 24.38
C GLY A 253 1.48 -33.86 23.18
N GLY A 254 1.55 -32.68 22.54
CA GLY A 254 2.26 -32.49 21.28
C GLY A 254 3.79 -32.46 21.33
N ARG A 255 4.41 -32.52 22.52
CA ARG A 255 5.87 -32.38 22.64
C ARG A 255 6.50 -33.38 23.61
N ARG A 256 7.59 -34.03 23.17
CA ARG A 256 8.56 -34.69 24.07
C ARG A 256 9.59 -33.64 24.52
N PRO A 257 10.04 -33.65 25.79
CA PRO A 257 11.13 -32.79 26.23
C PRO A 257 12.32 -32.94 25.26
N HIS A 258 12.87 -31.83 24.75
CA HIS A 258 14.04 -31.78 23.84
C HIS A 258 13.82 -32.02 22.33
N SER A 259 12.59 -32.14 21.80
CA SER A 259 12.40 -32.15 20.33
C SER A 259 12.57 -30.76 19.71
N ARG A 260 13.09 -30.71 18.47
CA ARG A 260 13.13 -29.49 17.64
C ARG A 260 11.70 -28.98 17.38
N PRO A 261 11.48 -27.65 17.31
CA PRO A 261 10.17 -27.09 16.94
C PRO A 261 9.74 -27.56 15.55
N ILE A 262 8.45 -27.84 15.38
CA ILE A 262 7.85 -28.22 14.10
C ILE A 262 7.54 -26.95 13.31
N GLU A 263 8.07 -26.84 12.11
CA GLU A 263 7.75 -25.76 11.18
C GLU A 263 6.42 -26.02 10.46
N SER A 264 5.72 -24.95 10.13
CA SER A 264 4.48 -24.99 9.35
C SER A 264 4.82 -25.25 7.88
N GLN A 265 4.17 -26.26 7.28
CA GLN A 265 4.25 -26.51 5.84
C GLN A 265 3.70 -25.34 5.00
N GLN A 266 2.81 -24.53 5.59
CA GLN A 266 2.24 -23.34 4.96
C GLN A 266 3.07 -22.08 5.21
N GLY A 267 4.17 -22.18 5.96
CA GLY A 267 5.01 -21.05 6.33
C GLY A 267 4.37 -20.08 7.35
N PRO A 268 4.86 -18.83 7.41
CA PRO A 268 4.37 -17.77 8.29
C PRO A 268 2.88 -17.45 8.10
N ARG A 269 2.14 -17.24 9.21
CA ARG A 269 0.72 -16.87 9.16
C ARG A 269 0.48 -15.36 9.12
N GLY A 270 -0.63 -14.98 8.50
CA GLY A 270 -1.20 -13.62 8.50
C GLY A 270 -0.55 -12.68 7.49
N GLY A 271 -0.72 -12.92 6.20
CA GLY A 271 -0.21 -12.00 5.15
C GLY A 271 -0.89 -10.63 5.22
N ILE A 272 -0.10 -9.57 5.09
CA ILE A 272 -0.58 -8.21 4.87
C ILE A 272 -0.82 -8.06 3.36
N GLU A 273 -2.06 -7.82 2.94
CA GLU A 273 -2.42 -7.77 1.52
C GLU A 273 -3.18 -6.49 1.16
N GLY A 274 -2.79 -5.84 0.05
CA GLY A 274 -3.51 -4.68 -0.50
C GLY A 274 -4.96 -5.00 -0.86
N THR A 275 -5.23 -6.25 -1.28
CA THR A 275 -6.57 -6.78 -1.60
C THR A 275 -7.56 -6.69 -0.44
N THR A 276 -7.05 -6.66 0.80
CA THR A 276 -7.85 -6.60 2.02
C THR A 276 -8.18 -5.16 2.41
N ILE A 277 -7.25 -4.24 2.18
CA ILE A 277 -7.35 -2.85 2.69
C ILE A 277 -7.83 -1.86 1.63
N SER A 278 -7.75 -2.22 0.35
CA SER A 278 -8.24 -1.41 -0.77
C SER A 278 -8.79 -2.33 -1.88
N PRO A 279 -9.85 -3.12 -1.61
CA PRO A 279 -10.37 -4.11 -2.53
C PRO A 279 -10.85 -3.55 -3.88
N VAL A 280 -11.49 -2.39 -3.90
CA VAL A 280 -11.97 -1.69 -5.10
C VAL A 280 -10.80 -1.17 -5.92
N ALA A 281 -9.86 -0.45 -5.30
CA ALA A 281 -8.66 0.03 -6.00
C ALA A 281 -7.85 -1.14 -6.58
N ASN A 282 -7.70 -2.22 -5.81
CA ASN A 282 -7.00 -3.41 -6.24
C ASN A 282 -7.69 -4.14 -7.40
N GLU A 283 -9.02 -4.09 -7.49
CA GLU A 283 -9.76 -4.63 -8.64
C GLU A 283 -9.57 -3.73 -9.87
N LEU A 284 -9.53 -2.40 -9.71
CA LEU A 284 -9.30 -1.45 -10.79
C LEU A 284 -7.84 -1.34 -11.28
N ARG A 285 -6.90 -2.09 -10.70
CA ARG A 285 -5.46 -1.90 -10.92
C ARG A 285 -4.97 -2.13 -12.35
N PHE A 286 -5.72 -2.87 -13.17
CA PHE A 286 -5.29 -3.23 -14.53
C PHE A 286 -5.20 -1.99 -15.43
N GLY A 287 -4.06 -1.82 -16.09
CA GLY A 287 -3.66 -0.64 -16.86
C GLY A 287 -2.99 0.45 -16.01
N TYR A 288 -3.14 0.44 -14.68
CA TYR A 288 -2.70 1.51 -13.79
C TYR A 288 -1.41 1.19 -13.02
N THR A 289 -1.22 -0.06 -12.60
CA THR A 289 0.01 -0.43 -11.86
C THR A 289 1.14 -0.85 -12.80
N SER A 290 2.38 -0.63 -12.36
CA SER A 290 3.57 -1.22 -12.97
C SER A 290 3.78 -2.70 -12.60
N PHE A 291 2.99 -3.25 -11.68
CA PHE A 291 3.19 -4.58 -11.09
C PHE A 291 2.03 -5.54 -11.37
N GLU A 292 1.56 -5.59 -12.62
CA GLU A 292 0.46 -6.47 -13.01
C GLU A 292 0.84 -7.95 -12.96
N ASP A 293 -0.12 -8.79 -12.56
CA ASP A 293 0.01 -10.24 -12.65
C ASP A 293 -0.11 -10.66 -14.12
N ILE A 294 0.97 -11.20 -14.68
CA ILE A 294 1.02 -11.71 -16.06
C ILE A 294 -0.12 -12.73 -16.26
N GLY A 295 -1.00 -12.46 -17.22
CA GLY A 295 -2.08 -13.37 -17.61
C GLY A 295 -3.44 -13.13 -16.93
N ARG A 296 -3.58 -12.12 -16.05
CA ARG A 296 -4.93 -11.68 -15.63
C ARG A 296 -5.58 -10.81 -16.70
N SER A 297 -6.87 -11.02 -16.92
CA SER A 297 -7.69 -10.17 -17.78
C SER A 297 -8.16 -8.92 -17.04
N VAL A 298 -8.48 -7.86 -17.80
CA VAL A 298 -9.23 -6.71 -17.29
C VAL A 298 -10.47 -7.23 -16.55
N PRO A 299 -10.71 -6.81 -15.30
CA PRO A 299 -11.89 -7.26 -14.57
C PRO A 299 -13.16 -6.69 -15.17
N ASP A 300 -14.24 -7.49 -15.14
CA ASP A 300 -15.58 -7.02 -15.48
C ASP A 300 -16.00 -5.93 -14.48
N ILE A 301 -16.57 -4.84 -14.97
CA ILE A 301 -17.11 -3.75 -14.15
C ILE A 301 -18.08 -4.27 -13.09
N LYS A 302 -18.81 -5.36 -13.38
CA LYS A 302 -19.68 -6.03 -12.39
C LYS A 302 -18.93 -6.47 -11.15
N ARG A 303 -17.71 -6.98 -11.31
CA ARG A 303 -16.87 -7.43 -10.20
C ARG A 303 -16.39 -6.26 -9.35
N VAL A 304 -16.10 -5.11 -9.97
CA VAL A 304 -15.77 -3.87 -9.24
C VAL A 304 -16.97 -3.41 -8.43
N LEU A 305 -18.16 -3.37 -9.03
CA LEU A 305 -19.40 -2.98 -8.36
C LEU A 305 -19.76 -3.92 -7.21
N GLU A 306 -19.56 -5.23 -7.36
CA GLU A 306 -19.73 -6.20 -6.28
C GLU A 306 -18.81 -5.92 -5.08
N LYS A 307 -17.61 -5.36 -5.30
CA LYS A 307 -16.72 -4.95 -4.21
C LYS A 307 -17.25 -3.70 -3.51
N CYS A 308 -17.64 -2.68 -4.28
CA CYS A 308 -18.19 -1.44 -3.74
C CYS A 308 -19.42 -1.69 -2.84
N LEU A 309 -20.30 -2.60 -3.26
CA LEU A 309 -21.51 -2.93 -2.49
C LEU A 309 -21.21 -3.69 -1.19
N LYS A 310 -20.20 -4.56 -1.17
CA LYS A 310 -19.82 -5.32 0.03
C LYS A 310 -19.25 -4.43 1.14
N GLU A 311 -18.47 -3.40 0.77
CA GLU A 311 -17.95 -2.45 1.75
C GLU A 311 -19.05 -1.65 2.44
N ASN A 312 -20.11 -1.31 1.71
CA ASN A 312 -21.27 -0.61 2.28
C ASN A 312 -22.07 -1.50 3.25
N ASP A 313 -22.17 -2.80 2.98
CA ASP A 313 -22.87 -3.74 3.86
C ASP A 313 -22.10 -4.01 5.18
N ASP A 314 -20.77 -3.99 5.19
CA ASP A 314 -19.96 -4.21 6.40
C ASP A 314 -20.12 -3.06 7.43
N PHE A 315 -20.57 -1.87 7.01
CA PHE A 315 -20.95 -0.77 7.92
C PHE A 315 -22.39 -0.90 8.48
N ASP A 316 -23.30 -1.57 7.76
CA ASP A 316 -24.74 -1.69 8.09
C ASP A 316 -25.11 -3.01 8.82
N THR A 317 -24.15 -3.93 8.99
CA THR A 317 -24.38 -5.30 9.48
C THR A 317 -24.40 -5.47 11.00
N ALA A 318 -24.24 -4.39 11.77
CA ALA A 318 -24.30 -4.49 13.24
C ALA A 318 -25.68 -4.90 13.79
N ASN A 319 -26.77 -4.92 12.99
CA ASN A 319 -28.10 -5.31 13.47
C ASN A 319 -29.14 -5.75 12.41
N THR A 320 -28.73 -6.20 11.21
CA THR A 320 -29.69 -6.40 10.09
C THR A 320 -29.97 -7.88 9.77
N ASP A 321 -31.24 -8.22 9.57
CA ASP A 321 -31.73 -9.57 9.21
C ASP A 321 -31.06 -10.10 7.93
N PRO A 322 -30.47 -11.33 7.94
CA PRO A 322 -29.87 -11.97 6.76
C PRO A 322 -30.78 -12.05 5.52
N ASN A 323 -32.11 -12.11 5.71
CA ASN A 323 -33.07 -12.12 4.61
C ASN A 323 -33.28 -10.72 4.00
N ALA A 324 -33.21 -9.66 4.81
CA ALA A 324 -33.29 -8.28 4.33
C ALA A 324 -32.04 -7.87 3.53
N LEU A 325 -30.86 -8.36 3.93
CA LEU A 325 -29.62 -8.25 3.14
C LEU A 325 -29.79 -8.90 1.77
N ARG A 326 -30.29 -10.15 1.70
CA ARG A 326 -30.53 -10.86 0.44
C ARG A 326 -31.52 -10.16 -0.50
N GLU A 327 -32.58 -9.56 0.03
CA GLU A 327 -33.54 -8.78 -0.77
C GLU A 327 -32.95 -7.44 -1.25
N ARG A 328 -32.11 -6.77 -0.45
CA ARG A 328 -31.36 -5.57 -0.88
C ARG A 328 -30.35 -5.90 -1.98
N THR A 329 -29.58 -6.98 -1.83
CA THR A 329 -28.62 -7.43 -2.87
C THR A 329 -29.32 -7.84 -4.16
N GLN A 330 -30.57 -8.34 -4.10
CA GLN A 330 -31.37 -8.63 -5.30
C GLN A 330 -31.96 -7.38 -5.94
N LYS A 331 -32.39 -6.36 -5.17
CA LYS A 331 -32.87 -5.07 -5.71
C LYS A 331 -31.75 -4.17 -6.24
N GLN A 332 -30.53 -4.25 -5.69
CA GLN A 332 -29.36 -3.49 -6.15
C GLN A 332 -28.69 -4.04 -7.42
N LYS A 333 -29.13 -5.21 -7.93
CA LYS A 333 -28.68 -5.74 -9.23
C LYS A 333 -29.12 -4.90 -10.43
N THR A 334 -29.91 -3.84 -10.22
CA THR A 334 -30.34 -2.89 -11.26
C THR A 334 -29.73 -1.50 -11.04
N ASN A 335 -28.45 -1.40 -10.68
CA ASN A 335 -27.76 -0.11 -10.75
C ASN A 335 -27.73 0.34 -12.21
N THR A 336 -28.33 1.49 -12.49
CA THR A 336 -28.37 2.05 -13.84
C THR A 336 -26.98 2.58 -14.23
N THR A 337 -26.72 2.72 -15.53
CA THR A 337 -25.44 3.18 -16.10
C THR A 337 -24.83 4.44 -15.45
N PRO A 338 -25.63 5.44 -14.98
CA PRO A 338 -25.10 6.64 -14.30
C PRO A 338 -24.69 6.44 -12.83
N ASP A 339 -25.28 5.49 -12.10
CA ASP A 339 -25.03 5.32 -10.66
C ASP A 339 -23.71 4.59 -10.39
N ALA A 340 -23.26 3.76 -11.34
CA ALA A 340 -22.06 2.94 -11.19
C ALA A 340 -20.77 3.77 -11.01
N PRO A 341 -20.48 4.81 -11.81
CA PRO A 341 -19.32 5.68 -11.58
C PRO A 341 -19.34 6.37 -10.21
N MET A 342 -20.50 6.86 -9.76
CA MET A 342 -20.63 7.50 -8.44
C MET A 342 -20.28 6.53 -7.31
N LEU A 343 -20.86 5.33 -7.34
CA LEU A 343 -20.58 4.30 -6.34
C LEU A 343 -19.10 3.93 -6.30
N ILE A 344 -18.45 3.80 -7.46
CA ILE A 344 -17.01 3.51 -7.53
C ILE A 344 -16.19 4.67 -6.95
N CYS A 345 -16.54 5.91 -7.26
CA CYS A 345 -15.86 7.09 -6.70
C CYS A 345 -15.99 7.15 -5.18
N GLU A 346 -17.19 6.92 -4.64
CA GLU A 346 -17.43 6.91 -3.19
C GLU A 346 -16.61 5.82 -2.49
N SER A 347 -16.59 4.60 -3.03
CA SER A 347 -15.76 3.52 -2.48
C SER A 347 -14.25 3.82 -2.55
N LEU A 348 -13.77 4.39 -3.65
CA LEU A 348 -12.36 4.80 -3.76
C LEU A 348 -12.00 5.91 -2.76
N ILE A 349 -12.92 6.84 -2.50
CA ILE A 349 -12.73 7.87 -1.46
C ILE A 349 -12.65 7.23 -0.08
N SER A 350 -13.46 6.22 0.22
CA SER A 350 -13.36 5.50 1.50
C SER A 350 -12.06 4.72 1.66
N GLU A 351 -11.48 4.22 0.56
CA GLU A 351 -10.19 3.51 0.57
C GLU A 351 -8.98 4.44 0.62
N GLU A 352 -9.14 5.74 0.37
CA GLU A 352 -8.04 6.70 0.15
C GLU A 352 -6.99 6.68 1.27
N VAL A 353 -7.42 6.60 2.54
CA VAL A 353 -6.50 6.58 3.68
C VAL A 353 -5.66 5.29 3.69
N ALA A 354 -6.26 4.14 3.39
CA ALA A 354 -5.56 2.86 3.32
C ALA A 354 -4.65 2.77 2.09
N LEU A 355 -5.11 3.33 0.97
CA LEU A 355 -4.39 3.37 -0.30
C LEU A 355 -3.15 4.28 -0.25
N THR A 356 -3.21 5.35 0.54
CA THR A 356 -2.10 6.30 0.73
C THR A 356 -1.24 6.04 1.95
N PHE A 357 -1.52 4.97 2.71
CA PHE A 357 -0.76 4.62 3.90
C PHE A 357 0.73 4.38 3.60
N ASP A 358 1.61 5.08 4.31
CA ASP A 358 3.06 4.95 4.11
C ASP A 358 3.65 3.76 4.87
N HIS A 359 3.61 2.60 4.21
CA HIS A 359 4.13 1.33 4.69
C HIS A 359 5.64 1.39 5.01
N PHE A 360 6.41 2.15 4.23
CA PHE A 360 7.86 2.27 4.43
C PHE A 360 8.18 3.11 5.66
N ARG A 361 7.43 4.20 5.91
CA ARG A 361 7.58 4.97 7.14
C ARG A 361 7.20 4.15 8.36
N LEU A 362 6.13 3.34 8.29
CA LEU A 362 5.77 2.42 9.38
C LEU A 362 6.92 1.43 9.65
N HIS A 363 7.47 0.83 8.59
CA HIS A 363 8.63 -0.06 8.69
C HIS A 363 9.79 0.61 9.44
N ARG A 364 10.24 1.79 8.97
CA ARG A 364 11.38 2.50 9.56
C ARG A 364 11.13 2.81 11.03
N SER A 365 9.92 3.28 11.37
CA SER A 365 9.54 3.59 12.75
C SER A 365 9.57 2.36 13.65
N CYS A 366 9.02 1.23 13.17
CA CYS A 366 9.09 -0.05 13.89
C CYS A 366 10.55 -0.52 14.07
N TRP A 367 11.37 -0.41 13.03
CA TRP A 367 12.76 -0.85 13.08
C TRP A 367 13.57 -0.04 14.09
N LEU A 368 13.43 1.29 14.08
CA LEU A 368 14.11 2.18 15.03
C LEU A 368 13.65 1.95 16.47
N LEU A 369 12.36 1.66 16.68
CA LEU A 369 11.85 1.27 17.99
C LEU A 369 12.48 -0.04 18.47
N LEU A 370 12.53 -1.07 17.61
CA LEU A 370 13.15 -2.35 17.96
C LEU A 370 14.65 -2.20 18.26
N ARG A 371 15.38 -1.33 17.53
CA ARG A 371 16.79 -1.00 17.85
C ARG A 371 16.92 -0.40 19.25
N THR A 372 15.99 0.50 19.60
CA THR A 372 15.95 1.15 20.92
C THR A 372 15.68 0.15 22.01
N ILE A 373 14.67 -0.72 21.84
CA ILE A 373 14.37 -1.80 22.78
C ILE A 373 15.56 -2.73 22.94
N LYS A 374 16.19 -3.15 21.82
CA LYS A 374 17.40 -3.98 21.87
C LYS A 374 18.47 -3.33 22.72
N LYS A 375 18.76 -2.05 22.52
CA LYS A 375 19.78 -1.33 23.28
C LYS A 375 19.52 -1.39 24.79
N HIS A 376 18.27 -1.30 25.23
CA HIS A 376 17.91 -1.34 26.64
C HIS A 376 17.97 -2.74 27.26
N ILE A 377 17.55 -3.78 26.52
CA ILE A 377 17.45 -5.14 27.08
C ILE A 377 18.64 -6.05 26.72
N ASP A 378 19.61 -5.58 25.92
CA ASP A 378 20.71 -6.38 25.37
C ASP A 378 21.48 -7.16 26.45
N SER A 379 21.85 -6.50 27.55
CA SER A 379 22.60 -7.12 28.65
C SER A 379 21.84 -8.26 29.30
N GLU A 380 20.55 -8.07 29.52
CA GLU A 380 19.70 -9.03 30.21
C GLU A 380 19.36 -10.23 29.31
N VAL A 381 19.05 -9.97 28.04
CA VAL A 381 18.81 -11.03 27.05
C VAL A 381 20.08 -11.86 26.83
N LYS A 382 21.27 -11.23 26.78
CA LYS A 382 22.55 -11.96 26.72
C LYS A 382 22.82 -12.79 27.97
N ARG A 383 22.43 -12.31 29.14
CA ARG A 383 22.56 -13.05 30.40
C ARG A 383 21.67 -14.31 30.41
N ILE A 384 20.45 -14.21 29.87
CA ILE A 384 19.47 -15.31 29.87
C ILE A 384 19.73 -16.32 28.75
N TYR A 385 19.99 -15.85 27.53
CA TYR A 385 20.05 -16.67 26.32
C TYR A 385 21.44 -16.80 25.71
N GLY A 386 22.44 -16.10 26.26
CA GLY A 386 23.80 -16.05 25.75
C GLY A 386 24.02 -14.99 24.68
N PRO A 387 25.28 -14.69 24.34
CA PRO A 387 25.64 -13.67 23.35
C PRO A 387 25.20 -14.01 21.92
N GLY A 388 24.92 -15.28 21.63
CA GLY A 388 24.48 -15.76 20.30
C GLY A 388 22.97 -15.71 20.07
N TYR A 389 22.18 -15.03 20.91
CA TYR A 389 20.73 -14.91 20.70
C TYR A 389 20.37 -14.11 19.42
N MET A 390 21.30 -13.30 18.93
CA MET A 390 21.17 -12.53 17.69
C MET A 390 22.54 -12.44 17.03
N GLU A 391 22.67 -13.04 15.85
CA GLU A 391 23.93 -13.10 15.10
C GLU A 391 24.14 -11.84 14.26
N THR A 392 23.06 -11.34 13.66
CA THR A 392 23.10 -10.14 12.83
C THR A 392 21.86 -9.28 13.05
N GLU A 393 21.94 -8.01 12.66
CA GLU A 393 20.84 -7.06 12.85
C GLU A 393 19.58 -7.44 12.06
N ASN A 394 19.70 -8.27 11.03
CA ASN A 394 18.54 -8.68 10.23
C ASN A 394 17.53 -9.56 11.02
N GLN A 395 17.97 -10.14 12.13
CA GLN A 395 17.17 -10.90 13.10
C GLN A 395 16.52 -9.99 14.15
N LEU A 396 16.71 -8.67 14.09
CA LEU A 396 16.21 -7.71 15.07
C LEU A 396 14.74 -7.94 15.46
N PRO A 397 13.80 -8.20 14.54
CA PRO A 397 12.41 -8.40 14.91
C PRO A 397 12.16 -9.63 15.82
N PHE A 398 13.08 -10.59 15.86
CA PHE A 398 13.00 -11.76 16.74
C PHE A 398 13.18 -11.44 18.22
N ILE A 399 13.69 -10.24 18.54
CA ILE A 399 13.78 -9.77 19.92
C ILE A 399 12.43 -9.81 20.65
N VAL A 400 11.33 -9.59 19.93
CA VAL A 400 9.96 -9.70 20.45
C VAL A 400 9.68 -11.11 20.96
N GLY A 401 10.14 -12.14 20.24
CA GLY A 401 10.02 -13.52 20.65
C GLY A 401 10.77 -13.83 21.94
N TYR A 402 11.98 -13.29 22.11
CA TYR A 402 12.76 -13.44 23.35
C TYR A 402 12.08 -12.76 24.54
N ILE A 403 11.50 -11.57 24.34
CA ILE A 403 10.72 -10.87 25.38
C ILE A 403 9.54 -11.74 25.82
N PHE A 404 8.73 -12.22 24.87
CA PHE A 404 7.57 -13.06 25.19
C PHE A 404 7.95 -14.40 25.82
N MET A 405 8.99 -15.06 25.33
CA MET A 405 9.50 -16.31 25.90
C MET A 405 9.95 -16.11 27.35
N THR A 406 10.63 -15.01 27.65
CA THR A 406 11.07 -14.68 29.02
C THR A 406 9.85 -14.47 29.92
N ALA A 407 8.87 -13.68 29.47
CA ALA A 407 7.65 -13.41 30.22
C ALA A 407 6.87 -14.71 30.55
N VAL A 408 6.78 -15.65 29.60
CA VAL A 408 6.14 -16.96 29.82
C VAL A 408 6.89 -17.78 30.87
N ASN A 409 8.23 -17.82 30.80
CA ASN A 409 9.04 -18.59 31.74
C ASN A 409 8.96 -18.02 33.15
N THR A 410 8.98 -16.69 33.30
CA THR A 410 8.78 -16.01 34.58
C THR A 410 7.40 -16.32 35.17
N LYS A 411 6.33 -16.28 34.36
CA LYS A 411 4.97 -16.63 34.80
C LYS A 411 4.86 -18.08 35.28
N LYS A 412 5.50 -19.03 34.57
CA LYS A 412 5.55 -20.44 34.98
C LYS A 412 6.30 -20.63 36.30
N LEU A 413 7.42 -19.93 36.46
CA LEU A 413 8.22 -19.97 37.69
C LEU A 413 7.47 -19.32 38.87
N GLY A 414 6.81 -18.18 38.65
CA GLY A 414 5.96 -17.53 39.65
C GLY A 414 4.80 -18.40 40.11
N LYS A 415 4.13 -19.11 39.19
CA LYS A 415 3.10 -20.12 39.50
C LYS A 415 3.64 -21.28 40.34
N LEU A 416 4.93 -21.64 40.19
CA LEU A 416 5.58 -22.70 40.95
C LEU A 416 6.05 -22.22 42.33
N LEU A 417 6.43 -20.94 42.45
CA LEU A 417 7.01 -20.34 43.65
C LEU A 417 5.97 -19.70 44.59
N LEU A 418 4.75 -19.41 44.13
CA LEU A 418 3.72 -18.74 44.94
C LEU A 418 2.42 -19.56 45.02
N PRO A 419 1.99 -20.02 46.21
CA PRO A 419 0.57 -20.19 46.49
C PRO A 419 -0.03 -18.79 46.67
N LYS A 420 -0.71 -18.29 45.63
CA LYS A 420 -1.56 -17.08 45.61
C LYS A 420 -1.11 -15.93 46.54
N LYS A 421 -0.15 -15.10 46.11
CA LYS A 421 -0.23 -13.63 46.20
C LYS A 421 0.91 -12.95 45.42
N GLU A 422 0.46 -12.14 44.45
CA GLU A 422 1.08 -10.99 43.78
C GLU A 422 2.33 -11.17 42.88
N ASP A 423 2.08 -10.97 41.58
CA ASP A 423 3.00 -11.00 40.43
C ASP A 423 3.90 -9.74 40.37
N VAL A 424 5.01 -9.74 41.11
CA VAL A 424 5.94 -8.59 41.13
C VAL A 424 7.03 -8.67 40.04
N VAL A 425 7.33 -9.86 39.51
CA VAL A 425 8.54 -10.06 38.66
C VAL A 425 8.26 -10.04 37.15
N SER A 426 7.01 -10.26 36.73
CA SER A 426 6.57 -10.22 35.32
C SER A 426 6.75 -8.86 34.65
N SER A 427 6.78 -7.79 35.46
CA SER A 427 6.71 -6.40 35.01
C SER A 427 8.07 -5.76 34.68
N MET A 428 9.19 -6.33 35.12
CA MET A 428 10.48 -5.60 35.10
C MET A 428 11.07 -5.45 33.69
N LEU A 429 11.12 -6.55 32.92
CA LEU A 429 11.61 -6.52 31.53
C LEU A 429 10.65 -5.82 30.56
N LEU A 430 9.35 -5.88 30.81
CA LEU A 430 8.36 -5.13 30.03
C LEU A 430 8.37 -3.63 30.38
N LYS A 431 8.74 -3.25 31.62
CA LYS A 431 9.02 -1.87 32.01
C LYS A 431 10.35 -1.34 31.46
N GLU A 432 11.39 -2.17 31.37
CA GLU A 432 12.67 -1.76 30.77
C GLU A 432 12.57 -1.56 29.24
N ALA A 433 11.67 -2.28 28.58
CA ALA A 433 11.34 -2.03 27.17
C ALA A 433 10.50 -0.76 26.92
N HIS A 434 9.99 -0.11 27.98
CA HIS A 434 9.21 1.14 27.92
C HIS A 434 10.10 2.40 27.98
N GLY A 435 11.38 2.25 28.33
CA GLY A 435 12.36 3.36 28.45
C GLY A 435 12.90 3.88 27.14
#